data_AF-S4NY23-F1
#
_entry.id   AF-S4NY23-F1
#
_cell.length_a   1.000
_cell.length_b   1.000
_cell.length_c   1.000
_cell.angle_alpha   90.00
_cell.angle_beta   90.00
_cell.angle_gamma   90.00
#
_symmetry.space_group_name_H-M   'P 1'
#
loop_
_entity.id
_entity.type
_entity.pdbx_description
1 polymer ?
#
loop_
_entity_poly.entity_id
_entity_poly.type
_entity_poly.pdbx_seq_one_letter_code
_entity_poly.pdbx_strand_id
1 'polypeptide(L)'
;AAESPPTPQHIRVTVAILKRCVNFIGGSTREESLMAIRTLTLGLPILEEYENELLPLAHLAWAPLVAKFTSTEPSVLKGAFELFVV
;
A
#
# COMPACT_ATOMS: atom_id res chain seq x y z
N ALA A 1 5.94 23.41 -19.31
CA ALA A 1 5.76 22.37 -18.29
C ALA A 1 6.90 21.38 -18.47
N ALA A 2 7.75 21.18 -17.47
CA ALA A 2 8.84 20.22 -17.57
C ALA A 2 8.23 18.82 -17.60
N GLU A 3 8.40 18.10 -18.70
CA GLU A 3 7.92 16.74 -18.89
C GLU A 3 8.78 15.82 -18.01
N SER A 4 8.18 15.22 -16.98
CA SER A 4 8.90 14.28 -16.10
C SER A 4 9.38 13.10 -16.93
N PRO A 5 10.60 12.59 -16.70
CA PRO A 5 11.10 11.43 -17.42
C PRO A 5 10.15 10.24 -17.25
N PRO A 6 9.98 9.40 -18.29
CA PRO A 6 9.03 8.31 -18.24
C PRO A 6 9.35 7.34 -17.10
N THR A 7 8.34 7.03 -16.28
CA THR A 7 8.45 6.15 -15.12
C THR A 7 9.05 4.79 -15.52
N PRO A 8 10.12 4.32 -14.85
CA PRO A 8 10.76 3.04 -15.17
C PRO A 8 9.79 1.87 -15.11
N GLN A 9 10.04 0.82 -15.91
CA GLN A 9 9.13 -0.32 -16.02
C GLN A 9 8.89 -1.03 -14.69
N HIS A 10 9.94 -1.23 -13.89
CA HIS A 10 9.82 -1.89 -12.59
C HIS A 10 8.90 -1.12 -11.65
N ILE A 11 8.95 0.22 -11.65
CA ILE A 11 8.04 1.08 -10.89
C ILE A 11 6.60 0.90 -11.35
N ARG A 12 6.34 0.93 -12.66
CA ARG A 12 4.98 0.72 -13.19
C ARG A 12 4.40 -0.64 -12.77
N VAL A 13 5.23 -1.69 -12.79
CA VAL A 13 4.83 -3.03 -12.33
C VAL A 13 4.54 -3.04 -10.83
N THR A 14 5.42 -2.45 -10.02
CA THR A 14 5.21 -2.31 -8.57
C THR A 14 3.90 -1.58 -8.28
N VAL A 15 3.66 -0.43 -8.91
CA VAL A 15 2.41 0.33 -8.76
C VAL A 15 1.20 -0.52 -9.13
N ALA A 16 1.26 -1.27 -10.23
CA ALA A 16 0.15 -2.14 -10.65
C ALA A 16 -0.15 -3.24 -9.63
N ILE A 17 0.89 -3.87 -9.06
CA ILE A 17 0.75 -4.88 -8.00
C ILE A 17 0.15 -4.23 -6.75
N LEU A 18 0.74 -3.14 -6.27
CA LEU A 18 0.30 -2.48 -5.04
C LEU A 18 -1.14 -1.97 -5.14
N LYS A 19 -1.54 -1.39 -6.29
CA LYS A 19 -2.93 -0.96 -6.53
C LYS A 19 -3.91 -2.13 -6.41
N ARG A 20 -3.53 -3.32 -6.86
CA ARG A 20 -4.34 -4.54 -6.68
C ARG A 20 -4.42 -4.91 -5.20
N CYS A 21 -3.29 -4.93 -4.50
CA CYS A 21 -3.17 -5.28 -3.08
C CYS A 21 -3.99 -4.38 -2.16
N VAL A 22 -4.12 -3.08 -2.46
CA VAL A 22 -4.95 -2.15 -1.65
C VAL A 22 -6.39 -2.65 -1.48
N ASN A 23 -6.97 -3.27 -2.51
CA ASN A 23 -8.34 -3.81 -2.44
C ASN A 23 -8.47 -4.97 -1.44
N PHE A 24 -7.36 -5.64 -1.11
CA PHE A 24 -7.34 -6.74 -0.15
C PHE A 24 -7.08 -6.27 1.29
N ILE A 25 -6.71 -5.01 1.51
CA ILE A 25 -6.61 -4.45 2.88
C ILE A 25 -7.97 -4.59 3.56
N GLY A 26 -9.06 -4.25 2.88
CA GLY A 26 -10.44 -4.40 3.36
C GLY A 26 -10.99 -5.83 3.30
N GLY A 27 -10.14 -6.83 3.02
CA GLY A 27 -10.55 -8.21 2.73
C GLY A 27 -11.37 -8.88 3.83
N SER A 28 -12.14 -9.87 3.40
CA SER A 28 -13.08 -10.66 4.23
C SER A 28 -12.36 -11.49 5.29
N THR A 29 -11.13 -11.93 5.00
CA THR A 29 -10.33 -12.74 5.91
C THR A 29 -9.14 -11.96 6.48
N ARG A 30 -8.72 -12.39 7.68
CA ARG A 30 -7.51 -11.90 8.36
C ARG A 30 -6.27 -12.10 7.49
N GLU A 31 -6.16 -13.22 6.80
CA GLU A 31 -4.98 -13.62 6.02
C GLU A 31 -4.83 -12.77 4.76
N GLU A 32 -5.92 -12.50 4.04
CA GLU A 32 -5.91 -11.57 2.91
C GLU A 32 -5.48 -10.18 3.34
N SER A 33 -6.05 -9.67 4.44
CA SER A 33 -5.73 -8.35 4.98
C SER A 33 -4.24 -8.27 5.38
N LEU A 34 -3.73 -9.27 6.09
CA LEU A 34 -2.32 -9.33 6.50
C LEU A 34 -1.37 -9.43 5.31
N MET A 35 -1.70 -10.26 4.33
CA MET A 35 -0.86 -10.43 3.15
C MET A 35 -0.81 -9.14 2.34
N ALA A 36 -1.96 -8.48 2.16
CA ALA A 36 -2.05 -7.19 1.49
C ALA A 36 -1.20 -6.12 2.18
N ILE A 37 -1.35 -5.99 3.50
CA ILE A 37 -0.58 -5.03 4.30
C ILE A 37 0.92 -5.31 4.19
N ARG A 38 1.35 -6.57 4.34
CA ARG A 38 2.77 -6.95 4.19
C ARG A 38 3.32 -6.64 2.80
N THR A 39 2.57 -6.93 1.74
CA THR A 39 2.98 -6.61 0.38
C THR A 39 3.14 -5.10 0.18
N LEU A 40 2.24 -4.30 0.76
CA LEU A 40 2.36 -2.84 0.74
C LEU A 40 3.59 -2.35 1.53
N THR A 41 3.83 -2.85 2.73
CA THR A 41 5.01 -2.52 3.55
C THR A 41 6.32 -2.78 2.79
N LEU A 42 6.39 -3.85 1.99
CA LEU A 42 7.59 -4.17 1.20
C LEU A 42 7.68 -3.39 -0.11
N GLY A 43 6.55 -3.06 -0.74
CA GLY A 43 6.54 -2.42 -2.06
C GLY A 43 6.55 -0.90 -2.04
N LEU A 44 6.02 -0.26 -0.98
CA LEU A 44 6.02 1.19 -0.82
C LEU A 44 7.42 1.83 -0.85
N PRO A 45 8.46 1.27 -0.18
CA PRO A 45 9.83 1.80 -0.26
C PRO A 45 10.38 1.90 -1.68
N ILE A 46 9.96 1.00 -2.57
CA ILE A 46 10.40 0.98 -3.97
C ILE A 46 9.94 2.26 -4.70
N LEU A 47 8.88 2.90 -4.21
CA LEU A 47 8.30 4.12 -4.78
C LEU A 47 8.77 5.40 -4.08
N GLU A 48 9.74 5.35 -3.15
CA GLU A 48 10.19 6.50 -2.36
C GLU A 48 10.63 7.69 -3.23
N GLU A 49 11.39 7.43 -4.29
CA GLU A 49 11.83 8.45 -5.25
C GLU A 49 10.76 8.83 -6.31
N TYR A 50 9.58 8.20 -6.26
CA TYR A 50 8.51 8.33 -7.26
C TYR A 50 7.22 8.85 -6.63
N GLU A 51 7.30 10.02 -6.00
CA GLU A 51 6.21 10.64 -5.23
C GLU A 51 4.88 10.74 -6.01
N ASN A 52 4.95 11.04 -7.31
CA ASN A 52 3.78 11.11 -8.21
C ASN A 52 3.02 9.77 -8.34
N GLU A 53 3.68 8.64 -8.08
CA GLU A 53 3.08 7.30 -8.06
C GLU A 53 2.73 6.86 -6.63
N LEU A 54 3.56 7.24 -5.65
CA LEU A 54 3.40 6.90 -4.24
C LEU A 54 2.17 7.58 -3.62
N LEU A 55 2.02 8.90 -3.79
CA LEU A 55 0.94 9.66 -3.15
C LEU A 55 -0.47 9.18 -3.53
N PRO A 56 -0.79 8.94 -4.81
CA PRO A 56 -2.09 8.38 -5.18
C PRO A 56 -2.33 7.00 -4.55
N LEU A 57 -1.28 6.19 -4.43
CA LEU A 57 -1.38 4.87 -3.82
C LEU A 57 -1.63 4.96 -2.31
N ALA A 58 -0.92 5.84 -1.61
CA ALA A 58 -1.12 6.11 -0.19
C ALA A 58 -2.54 6.62 0.08
N HIS A 59 -3.03 7.54 -0.76
CA HIS A 59 -4.40 8.05 -0.64
C HIS A 59 -5.45 6.96 -0.85
N LEU A 60 -5.25 6.08 -1.84
CA LEU A 60 -6.12 4.95 -2.10
C LEU A 60 -6.12 3.94 -0.93
N ALA A 61 -4.95 3.69 -0.33
CA ALA A 61 -4.79 2.77 0.79
C ALA A 61 -5.36 3.31 2.11
N TRP A 62 -5.43 4.63 2.28
CA TRP A 62 -5.81 5.26 3.54
C TRP A 62 -7.17 4.82 4.07
N ALA A 63 -8.23 4.92 3.25
CA ALA A 63 -9.58 4.58 3.69
C ALA A 63 -9.73 3.12 4.18
N PRO A 64 -9.31 2.09 3.43
CA PRO A 64 -9.40 0.71 3.92
C PRO A 64 -8.44 0.43 5.09
N LEU A 65 -7.31 1.12 5.19
CA LEU A 65 -6.40 1.01 6.33
C LEU A 65 -7.02 1.58 7.61
N VAL A 66 -7.66 2.75 7.53
CA VAL A 66 -8.42 3.37 8.63
C VAL A 66 -9.50 2.43 9.13
N ALA A 67 -10.22 1.77 8.24
CA ALA A 67 -11.23 0.79 8.59
C ALA A 67 -10.67 -0.45 9.32
N LYS A 68 -9.36 -0.75 9.19
CA LYS A 68 -8.73 -1.84 9.95
C LYS A 68 -8.26 -1.43 11.34
N PHE A 69 -8.11 -0.14 11.63
CA PHE A 69 -7.83 0.31 13.01
C PHE A 69 -9.02 0.06 13.97
N THR A 70 -10.22 -0.14 13.44
CA THR A 70 -11.40 -0.54 14.23
C THR A 70 -11.57 -2.06 14.32
N SER A 71 -10.68 -2.84 13.70
CA SER A 71 -10.74 -4.31 13.74
C SER A 71 -10.30 -4.85 15.10
N THR A 72 -10.93 -5.94 15.55
CA THR A 72 -10.54 -6.66 16.78
C THR A 72 -9.28 -7.51 16.60
N GLU A 73 -8.76 -7.66 15.37
CA GLU A 73 -7.62 -8.52 15.03
C GLU A 73 -6.28 -7.84 15.32
N PRO A 74 -5.55 -8.19 16.40
CA PRO A 74 -4.36 -7.46 16.82
C PRO A 74 -3.20 -7.55 15.81
N SER A 75 -3.12 -8.66 15.07
CA SER A 75 -2.08 -8.84 14.05
C SER A 75 -2.27 -7.89 12.88
N VAL A 76 -3.51 -7.65 12.47
CA VAL A 76 -3.84 -6.71 11.37
C VAL A 76 -3.53 -5.29 11.83
N LEU A 77 -3.88 -4.96 13.07
CA LEU A 77 -3.58 -3.67 13.69
C LEU A 77 -2.07 -3.39 13.72
N LYS A 78 -1.28 -4.37 14.19
CA LYS A 78 0.19 -4.29 14.18
C LYS A 78 0.74 -4.04 12.78
N GLY A 79 0.29 -4.81 11.79
CA GLY A 79 0.73 -4.62 10.40
C GLY A 79 0.36 -3.25 9.85
N ALA A 80 -0.83 -2.75 10.17
CA ALA A 80 -1.26 -1.42 9.76
C ALA A 80 -0.37 -0.31 10.35
N PHE A 81 0.07 -0.46 11.60
CA PHE A 81 1.05 0.46 12.20
C PHE A 81 2.43 0.35 11.57
N GLU A 82 2.90 -0.86 11.23
CA GLU A 82 4.20 -1.06 10.57
C GLU A 82 4.30 -0.31 9.25
N LEU A 83 3.19 -0.16 8.52
CA LEU A 83 3.15 0.59 7.26
C LEU A 83 3.50 2.08 7.42
N PHE A 84 3.32 2.67 8.61
CA PHE A 84 3.69 4.08 8.90
C PHE A 84 5.13 4.26 9.36
N VAL A 85 5.82 3.18 9.70
CA VAL A 85 7.22 3.22 10.15
C VAL A 85 8.19 3.11 8.97
N VAL A 86 7.64 2.76 7.80
CA VAL A 86 8.36 2.67 6.52
C VAL A 86 8.60 4.06 5.94
#